data_AF-A0A6P7U3Q9-F1
#
_entry.id   AF-A0A6P7U3Q9-F1
#
_cell.length_a   1.000
_cell.length_b   1.000
_cell.length_c   1.000
_cell.angle_alpha   90.00
_cell.angle_beta   90.00
_cell.angle_gamma   90.00
#
_symmetry.space_group_name_H-M   'P 1'
#
loop_
_entity.id
_entity.type
_entity.pdbx_description
1 polymer ?
#
loop_
_entity_poly.entity_id
_entity_poly.type
_entity_poly.pdbx_seq_one_letter_code
_entity_poly.pdbx_strand_id
1 'polypeptide(L)'
;MLNEQLKAIKRELGILKDDKDSVSEKFRQRLASLTVPVTIMEVIEQELAKLSNLESSSAEFSVTRNYLDWLTSIPWGRYTEDSLDLVKAREILDHDHYGMTEAKDRILVVQPSSNCLGVYSLISENTGLVLDQLTIEKSVLQTLIRFYTRESGVRNLNHLIERIYRKAALNSILNPVNEKNLTPERLADLIGPVKYPENTFYGKKTPVGVTTGLAWTAVGGAVLYVECRPRPEGGSGQLLLTGNLGDVMKESSEIALTVSQSFLKRKYPDNDFLVLNKGRIHLHVPEVI
;
A
#
# COMPACT_ATOMS: atom_id res chain seq x y z
N MET A 1 -49.03 -25.59 -30.72
CA MET A 1 -49.09 -26.75 -31.64
C MET A 1 -48.09 -26.69 -32.79
N LEU A 2 -48.06 -25.67 -33.66
CA LEU A 2 -47.12 -25.63 -34.79
C LEU A 2 -45.63 -25.50 -34.38
N ASN A 3 -45.32 -24.69 -33.36
CA ASN A 3 -43.96 -24.54 -32.83
C ASN A 3 -43.43 -25.79 -32.10
N GLU A 4 -44.33 -26.60 -31.51
CA GLU A 4 -43.95 -27.87 -30.87
C GLU A 4 -43.71 -28.96 -31.91
N GLN A 5 -44.51 -28.99 -32.98
CA GLN A 5 -44.30 -29.88 -34.12
C GLN A 5 -43.03 -29.52 -34.89
N LEU A 6 -42.71 -28.22 -35.04
CA LEU A 6 -41.44 -27.78 -35.61
C LEU A 6 -40.23 -28.15 -34.73
N LYS A 7 -40.36 -28.14 -33.39
CA LYS A 7 -39.32 -28.65 -32.47
C LYS A 7 -39.16 -30.17 -32.57
N ALA A 8 -40.25 -30.91 -32.73
CA ALA A 8 -40.24 -32.37 -32.88
C ALA A 8 -39.59 -32.80 -34.21
N ILE A 9 -39.95 -32.16 -35.32
CA ILE A 9 -39.37 -32.44 -36.65
C ILE A 9 -37.88 -32.05 -36.70
N LYS A 10 -37.49 -30.96 -36.03
CA LYS A 10 -36.07 -30.55 -35.93
C LYS A 10 -35.22 -31.47 -35.03
N ARG A 11 -35.83 -32.24 -34.12
CA ARG A 11 -35.17 -33.29 -33.33
C ARG A 11 -34.89 -34.55 -34.15
N GLU A 12 -35.82 -34.95 -35.01
CA GLU A 12 -35.64 -36.15 -35.86
C GLU A 12 -34.60 -35.96 -36.97
N LEU A 13 -34.37 -34.72 -37.42
CA LEU A 13 -33.39 -34.40 -38.46
C LEU A 13 -31.94 -34.27 -37.96
N GLY A 14 -31.68 -34.38 -36.64
CA GLY A 14 -30.32 -34.39 -36.08
C GLY A 14 -29.52 -33.08 -36.22
N ILE A 15 -30.18 -31.95 -36.57
CA ILE A 15 -29.51 -30.67 -36.87
C ILE A 15 -29.52 -29.69 -35.68
N LEU A 16 -30.34 -29.91 -34.67
CA LEU A 16 -30.20 -29.19 -33.40
C LEU A 16 -29.26 -29.97 -32.49
N LYS A 17 -27.95 -29.68 -32.56
CA LYS A 17 -27.14 -29.74 -31.33
C LYS A 17 -27.81 -28.76 -30.37
N ASP A 18 -28.47 -29.26 -29.33
CA ASP A 18 -29.05 -28.39 -28.30
C ASP A 18 -27.93 -27.47 -27.78
N ASP A 19 -28.26 -26.22 -27.43
CA ASP A 19 -27.27 -25.25 -26.93
C ASP A 19 -26.44 -25.85 -25.78
N LYS A 20 -27.03 -26.78 -25.01
CA LYS A 20 -26.38 -27.57 -23.95
C LYS A 20 -25.25 -28.46 -24.46
N ASP A 21 -25.46 -29.18 -25.56
CA ASP A 21 -24.48 -30.08 -26.15
C ASP A 21 -23.31 -29.30 -26.77
N SER A 22 -23.56 -28.08 -27.24
CA SER A 22 -22.50 -27.20 -27.72
C SER A 22 -21.58 -26.70 -26.60
N VAL A 23 -22.13 -26.50 -25.40
CA VAL A 23 -21.39 -26.02 -24.22
C VAL A 23 -20.58 -27.15 -23.59
N SER A 24 -21.15 -28.34 -23.46
CA SER A 24 -20.44 -29.52 -22.95
C SER A 24 -19.27 -29.91 -23.85
N GLU A 25 -19.45 -29.86 -25.17
CA GLU A 25 -18.39 -30.17 -26.13
C GLU A 25 -17.23 -29.17 -26.06
N LYS A 26 -17.52 -27.88 -25.87
CA LYS A 26 -16.49 -26.85 -25.67
C LYS A 26 -15.65 -27.12 -24.42
N PHE A 27 -16.28 -27.53 -23.31
CA PHE A 27 -15.56 -27.87 -22.08
C PHE A 27 -14.70 -29.13 -22.25
N ARG A 28 -15.22 -30.16 -22.92
CA ARG A 28 -14.43 -31.37 -23.25
C ARG A 28 -13.23 -31.06 -24.15
N GLN A 29 -13.39 -30.19 -25.14
CA GLN A 29 -12.28 -29.77 -26.02
C GLN A 29 -11.19 -29.03 -25.25
N ARG A 30 -11.54 -28.18 -24.27
CA ARG A 30 -10.55 -27.51 -23.41
C ARG A 30 -9.81 -28.52 -22.53
N LEU A 31 -10.53 -29.47 -21.95
CA LEU A 31 -9.97 -30.51 -21.09
C LEU A 31 -9.01 -31.45 -21.82
N ALA A 32 -9.25 -31.74 -23.11
CA ALA A 32 -8.38 -32.60 -23.91
C ALA A 32 -6.92 -32.10 -23.99
N SER A 33 -6.68 -30.80 -23.78
CA SER A 33 -5.35 -30.19 -23.82
C SER A 33 -4.63 -30.12 -22.47
N LEU A 34 -5.29 -30.55 -21.38
CA LEU A 34 -4.85 -30.35 -20.00
C LEU A 34 -4.75 -31.69 -19.25
N THR A 35 -3.70 -31.84 -18.43
CA THR A 35 -3.50 -33.02 -17.58
C THR A 35 -4.13 -32.78 -16.22
N VAL A 36 -5.40 -33.17 -16.08
CA VAL A 36 -6.20 -32.96 -14.87
C VAL A 36 -6.03 -34.14 -13.90
N PRO A 37 -5.81 -33.89 -12.59
CA PRO A 37 -5.79 -34.94 -11.57
C PRO A 37 -7.11 -35.72 -11.48
N VAL A 38 -7.03 -37.01 -11.14
CA VAL A 38 -8.17 -37.95 -11.14
C VAL A 38 -9.35 -37.46 -10.31
N THR A 39 -9.09 -36.95 -9.11
CA THR A 39 -10.13 -36.44 -8.19
C THR A 39 -10.91 -35.26 -8.79
N ILE A 40 -10.24 -34.39 -9.54
CA ILE A 40 -10.87 -33.23 -10.16
C ILE A 40 -11.62 -33.65 -11.43
N MET A 41 -11.08 -34.63 -12.17
CA MET A 41 -11.77 -35.21 -13.32
C MET A 41 -13.11 -35.83 -12.93
N GLU A 42 -13.18 -36.54 -11.79
CA GLU A 42 -14.44 -37.09 -11.26
C GLU A 42 -15.47 -36.00 -10.96
N VAL A 43 -15.03 -34.88 -10.36
CA VAL A 43 -15.92 -33.74 -10.07
C VAL A 43 -16.42 -33.08 -11.36
N ILE A 44 -15.55 -32.91 -12.36
CA ILE A 44 -15.91 -32.33 -13.65
C ILE A 44 -16.94 -33.21 -14.36
N GLU A 45 -16.75 -34.53 -14.37
CA GLU A 45 -17.71 -35.46 -14.97
C GLU A 45 -19.07 -35.46 -14.24
N GLN A 46 -19.07 -35.37 -12.90
CA GLN A 46 -20.30 -35.22 -12.12
C GLN A 46 -21.05 -33.92 -12.46
N GLU A 47 -20.32 -32.79 -12.57
CA GLU A 47 -20.93 -31.50 -12.90
C GLU A 47 -21.40 -31.44 -14.37
N LEU A 48 -20.70 -32.10 -15.30
CA LEU A 48 -21.16 -32.27 -16.68
C LEU A 48 -22.44 -33.11 -16.77
N ALA A 49 -22.54 -34.18 -15.97
CA ALA A 49 -23.74 -35.00 -15.88
C ALA A 49 -24.93 -34.23 -15.24
N LYS A 50 -24.66 -33.35 -14.27
CA LYS A 50 -25.68 -32.44 -13.73
C LYS A 50 -26.14 -31.43 -14.79
N LEU A 51 -25.19 -30.84 -15.55
CA LEU A 51 -25.48 -29.86 -16.59
C LEU A 51 -26.37 -30.42 -17.72
N SER A 52 -26.21 -31.70 -18.08
CA SER A 52 -27.07 -32.35 -19.09
C SER A 52 -28.51 -32.55 -18.61
N ASN A 53 -28.70 -32.79 -17.31
CA ASN A 53 -30.02 -33.06 -16.73
C ASN A 53 -30.82 -31.78 -16.42
N LEU A 54 -30.14 -30.68 -16.10
CA LEU A 54 -30.79 -29.42 -15.71
C LEU A 54 -31.44 -28.71 -16.90
N GLU A 55 -32.57 -28.04 -16.67
CA GLU A 55 -33.22 -27.18 -17.65
C GLU A 55 -32.41 -25.89 -17.89
N SER A 56 -32.31 -25.45 -19.15
CA SER A 56 -31.52 -24.28 -19.54
C SER A 56 -32.07 -22.95 -18.97
N SER A 57 -33.32 -22.92 -18.51
CA SER A 57 -33.96 -21.78 -17.84
C SER A 57 -33.74 -21.75 -16.32
N SER A 58 -33.16 -22.81 -15.73
CA SER A 58 -32.93 -22.88 -14.29
C SER A 58 -31.74 -21.99 -13.87
N ALA A 59 -31.85 -21.37 -12.70
CA ALA A 59 -30.74 -20.65 -12.08
C ALA A 59 -29.54 -21.59 -11.80
N GLU A 60 -29.81 -22.86 -11.49
CA GLU A 60 -28.77 -23.87 -11.25
C GLU A 60 -27.94 -24.17 -12.51
N PHE A 61 -28.56 -24.13 -13.70
CA PHE A 61 -27.85 -24.33 -14.96
C PHE A 61 -26.81 -23.23 -15.20
N SER A 62 -27.13 -21.99 -14.85
CA SER A 62 -26.18 -20.86 -14.92
C SER A 62 -25.01 -21.03 -13.94
N VAL A 63 -25.30 -21.47 -12.70
CA VAL A 63 -24.27 -21.67 -11.67
C VAL A 63 -23.33 -22.81 -12.04
N THR A 64 -23.86 -23.98 -12.44
CA THR A 64 -23.04 -25.13 -12.84
C THR A 64 -22.22 -24.82 -14.09
N ARG A 65 -22.78 -24.09 -15.07
CA ARG A 65 -22.04 -23.63 -16.24
C ARG A 65 -20.87 -22.73 -15.86
N ASN A 66 -21.08 -21.76 -14.98
CA ASN A 66 -20.01 -20.88 -14.52
C ASN A 66 -18.95 -21.70 -13.78
N TYR A 67 -19.35 -22.57 -12.86
CA TYR A 67 -18.42 -23.42 -12.10
C TYR A 67 -17.55 -24.30 -13.02
N LEU A 68 -18.14 -24.91 -14.05
CA LEU A 68 -17.39 -25.64 -15.08
C LEU A 68 -16.47 -24.74 -15.90
N ASP A 69 -16.88 -23.51 -16.22
CA ASP A 69 -16.01 -22.55 -16.91
C ASP A 69 -14.80 -22.18 -16.04
N TRP A 70 -14.99 -21.97 -14.73
CA TRP A 70 -13.88 -21.79 -13.78
C TRP A 70 -12.94 -22.99 -13.76
N LEU A 71 -13.49 -24.21 -13.58
CA LEU A 71 -12.69 -25.44 -13.53
C LEU A 71 -11.90 -25.68 -14.83
N THR A 72 -12.47 -25.35 -15.98
CA THR A 72 -11.80 -25.51 -17.29
C THR A 72 -10.86 -24.37 -17.66
N SER A 73 -10.95 -23.21 -16.99
CA SER A 73 -10.04 -22.07 -17.20
C SER A 73 -8.69 -22.22 -16.48
N ILE A 74 -8.62 -23.08 -15.47
CA ILE A 74 -7.41 -23.33 -14.69
C ILE A 74 -6.41 -24.14 -15.55
N PRO A 75 -5.14 -23.74 -15.63
CA PRO A 75 -4.12 -24.43 -16.42
C PRO A 75 -3.59 -25.68 -15.71
N TRP A 76 -4.45 -26.67 -15.50
CA TRP A 76 -4.08 -27.95 -14.87
C TRP A 76 -2.90 -28.61 -15.58
N GLY A 77 -1.90 -29.02 -14.79
CA GLY A 77 -0.73 -29.74 -15.28
C GLY A 77 0.24 -28.92 -16.12
N ARG A 78 0.01 -27.60 -16.24
CA ARG A 78 1.03 -26.67 -16.75
C ARG A 78 1.77 -26.06 -15.57
N TYR A 79 3.06 -26.36 -15.51
CA TYR A 79 3.97 -25.76 -14.55
C TYR A 79 4.95 -24.88 -15.30
N THR A 80 5.30 -23.75 -14.70
CA THR A 80 6.41 -22.92 -15.19
C THR A 80 7.72 -23.58 -14.75
N GLU A 81 8.75 -23.50 -15.59
CA GLU A 81 10.10 -23.90 -15.16
C GLU A 81 10.65 -22.84 -14.21
N ASP A 82 10.84 -23.22 -12.95
CA ASP A 82 11.44 -22.35 -11.94
C ASP A 82 12.97 -22.39 -12.05
N SER A 83 13.60 -21.23 -12.21
CA SER A 83 15.06 -21.08 -12.17
C SER A 83 15.51 -20.81 -10.74
N LEU A 84 16.31 -21.72 -10.17
CA LEU A 84 16.82 -21.66 -8.80
C LEU A 84 18.22 -21.01 -8.70
N ASP A 85 18.62 -20.23 -9.71
CA ASP A 85 19.94 -19.62 -9.76
C ASP A 85 20.04 -18.43 -8.79
N LEU A 86 20.59 -18.68 -7.60
CA LEU A 86 20.77 -17.66 -6.55
C LEU A 86 21.58 -16.45 -7.01
N VAL A 87 22.59 -16.67 -7.86
CA VAL A 87 23.44 -15.59 -8.40
C VAL A 87 22.62 -14.67 -9.30
N LYS A 88 21.86 -15.26 -10.22
CA LYS A 88 20.98 -14.52 -11.13
C LYS A 88 19.85 -13.82 -10.37
N ALA A 89 19.28 -14.47 -9.36
CA ALA A 89 18.28 -13.86 -8.49
C ALA A 89 18.84 -12.64 -7.74
N ARG A 90 20.09 -12.72 -7.26
CA ARG A 90 20.76 -11.57 -6.62
C ARG A 90 20.96 -10.41 -7.59
N GLU A 91 21.44 -10.69 -8.79
CA GLU A 91 21.66 -9.68 -9.83
C GLU A 91 20.36 -8.95 -10.20
N ILE A 92 19.26 -9.69 -10.38
CA ILE A 92 17.94 -9.10 -10.67
C ILE A 92 17.45 -8.25 -9.49
N LEU A 93 17.58 -8.75 -8.26
CA LEU A 93 17.17 -7.99 -7.06
C LEU A 93 17.99 -6.71 -6.86
N ASP A 94 19.30 -6.75 -7.15
CA ASP A 94 20.17 -5.59 -7.05
C ASP A 94 19.96 -4.59 -8.19
N HIS A 95 19.58 -5.05 -9.38
CA HIS A 95 19.20 -4.19 -10.50
C HIS A 95 17.88 -3.44 -10.23
N ASP A 96 16.85 -4.13 -9.74
CA ASP A 96 15.51 -3.56 -9.61
C ASP A 96 15.33 -2.75 -8.31
N HIS A 97 16.12 -3.04 -7.27
CA HIS A 97 15.96 -2.42 -5.96
C HIS A 97 17.29 -1.87 -5.44
N TYR A 98 17.30 -0.60 -5.03
CA TYR A 98 18.46 0.00 -4.38
C TYR A 98 18.50 -0.33 -2.87
N GLY A 99 19.67 -0.75 -2.38
CA GLY A 99 19.88 -1.04 -0.96
C GLY A 99 19.20 -2.33 -0.49
N MET A 100 18.57 -2.27 0.69
CA MET A 100 17.81 -3.37 1.32
C MET A 100 18.61 -4.67 1.49
N THR A 101 19.90 -4.57 1.83
CA THR A 101 20.80 -5.73 1.90
C THR A 101 20.24 -6.85 2.78
N GLU A 102 19.79 -6.52 4.00
CA GLU A 102 19.25 -7.52 4.93
C GLU A 102 17.97 -8.19 4.40
N ALA A 103 17.09 -7.44 3.73
CA ALA A 103 15.87 -8.01 3.16
C ALA A 103 16.17 -8.90 1.95
N LYS A 104 17.10 -8.48 1.08
CA LYS A 104 17.57 -9.30 -0.05
C LYS A 104 18.24 -10.58 0.43
N ASP A 105 19.05 -10.50 1.46
CA ASP A 105 19.72 -11.66 2.06
C ASP A 105 18.68 -12.63 2.65
N ARG A 106 17.64 -12.13 3.31
CA ARG A 106 16.51 -12.98 3.77
C ARG A 106 15.77 -13.65 2.62
N ILE A 107 15.48 -12.94 1.53
CA ILE A 107 14.80 -13.52 0.35
C ILE A 107 15.65 -14.65 -0.25
N LEU A 108 16.97 -14.44 -0.37
CA LEU A 108 17.90 -15.44 -0.90
C LEU A 108 18.04 -16.65 0.03
N VAL A 109 17.96 -16.45 1.35
CA VAL A 109 18.00 -17.51 2.37
C VAL A 109 16.70 -18.32 2.45
N VAL A 110 15.58 -17.83 1.91
CA VAL A 110 14.30 -18.58 1.87
C VAL A 110 14.26 -19.58 0.70
N GLN A 111 14.94 -19.30 -0.41
CA GLN A 111 15.00 -20.19 -1.58
C GLN A 111 15.59 -21.61 -1.35
N PRO A 112 16.50 -21.88 -0.38
CA PRO A 112 17.01 -23.23 -0.12
C PRO A 112 16.04 -24.18 0.61
N SER A 113 14.96 -23.69 1.23
CA SER A 113 14.20 -24.52 2.20
C SER A 113 12.69 -24.59 2.02
N SER A 114 12.06 -23.93 1.05
CA SER A 114 10.60 -24.03 0.88
C SER A 114 10.11 -23.76 -0.54
N ASN A 115 9.42 -24.75 -1.12
CA ASN A 115 8.43 -24.56 -2.18
C ASN A 115 7.31 -23.67 -1.64
N CYS A 116 7.36 -22.37 -1.93
CA CYS A 116 6.24 -21.45 -1.72
C CYS A 116 6.12 -20.53 -2.94
N LEU A 117 4.96 -20.64 -3.60
CA LEU A 117 4.55 -19.93 -4.80
C LEU A 117 4.23 -18.45 -4.54
N GLY A 118 4.60 -17.61 -5.51
CA GLY A 118 3.98 -16.32 -5.86
C GLY A 118 4.40 -15.13 -5.00
N VAL A 119 4.46 -13.87 -5.46
CA VAL A 119 4.08 -13.16 -6.71
C VAL A 119 4.91 -11.85 -6.67
N TYR A 120 5.30 -11.26 -7.81
CA TYR A 120 5.35 -9.80 -8.09
C TYR A 120 6.22 -9.52 -9.34
N SER A 121 5.64 -9.74 -10.52
CA SER A 121 6.00 -8.99 -11.73
C SER A 121 4.80 -8.12 -12.05
N LEU A 122 4.91 -6.78 -11.98
CA LEU A 122 4.00 -5.78 -12.59
C LEU A 122 4.19 -4.41 -11.92
N ILE A 123 5.32 -3.72 -12.15
CA ILE A 123 5.42 -2.27 -11.83
C ILE A 123 6.14 -1.45 -12.93
N SER A 124 6.92 -2.04 -13.87
CA SER A 124 7.72 -1.23 -14.82
C SER A 124 7.00 -0.75 -16.10
N GLU A 125 5.76 -1.19 -16.39
CA GLU A 125 5.12 -0.94 -17.69
C GLU A 125 4.33 0.38 -17.79
N ASN A 126 4.10 1.10 -16.68
CA ASN A 126 3.03 2.11 -16.62
C ASN A 126 3.38 3.55 -17.05
N THR A 127 4.62 3.87 -17.41
CA THR A 127 4.99 5.29 -17.62
C THR A 127 5.17 5.72 -19.07
N GLY A 128 5.21 4.79 -20.05
CA GLY A 128 5.02 5.08 -21.48
C GLY A 128 5.86 6.22 -22.09
N LEU A 129 6.96 6.61 -21.44
CA LEU A 129 7.81 7.73 -21.87
C LEU A 129 9.15 7.19 -22.35
N VAL A 130 9.61 7.70 -23.49
CA VAL A 130 10.97 7.51 -23.95
C VAL A 130 11.89 8.25 -22.97
N LEU A 131 12.80 7.52 -22.34
CA LEU A 131 13.72 7.92 -21.24
C LEU A 131 14.58 9.17 -21.52
N ASP A 132 14.55 9.73 -22.73
CA ASP A 132 15.56 10.66 -23.24
C ASP A 132 15.12 12.14 -23.27
N GLN A 133 13.94 12.47 -22.74
CA GLN A 133 13.37 13.83 -22.84
C GLN A 133 13.56 14.71 -21.60
N LEU A 134 13.83 14.16 -20.42
CA LEU A 134 13.93 14.93 -19.17
C LEU A 134 15.02 14.39 -18.24
N THR A 135 16.00 15.23 -17.90
CA THR A 135 17.03 14.90 -16.90
C THR A 135 16.74 15.65 -15.61
N ILE A 136 16.50 14.91 -14.52
CA ILE A 136 16.28 15.50 -13.19
C ILE A 136 17.61 15.57 -12.46
N GLU A 137 18.04 16.78 -12.08
CA GLU A 137 19.26 16.97 -11.30
C GLU A 137 19.08 16.47 -9.85
N LYS A 138 20.18 16.03 -9.23
CA LYS A 138 20.19 15.60 -7.82
C LYS A 138 19.71 16.69 -6.85
N SER A 139 19.97 17.96 -7.17
CA SER A 139 19.51 19.13 -6.41
C SER A 139 17.97 19.19 -6.32
N VAL A 140 17.29 18.90 -7.43
CA VAL A 140 15.81 18.86 -7.51
C VAL A 140 15.24 17.68 -6.73
N LEU A 141 15.86 16.51 -6.81
CA LEU A 141 15.46 15.35 -6.02
C LEU A 141 15.58 15.62 -4.52
N GLN A 142 16.65 16.28 -4.08
CA GLN A 142 16.80 16.67 -2.68
C GLN A 142 15.72 17.66 -2.23
N THR A 143 15.36 18.63 -3.08
CA THR A 143 14.27 19.57 -2.82
C THR A 143 12.92 18.87 -2.71
N LEU A 144 12.63 17.91 -3.60
CA LEU A 144 11.41 17.09 -3.52
C LEU A 144 11.31 16.32 -2.20
N ILE A 145 12.41 15.65 -1.83
CA ILE A 145 12.46 14.85 -0.60
C ILE A 145 12.25 15.72 0.64
N ARG A 146 12.89 16.90 0.70
CA ARG A 146 12.83 17.77 1.88
C ARG A 146 11.51 18.53 2.03
N PHE A 147 10.97 19.05 0.93
CA PHE A 147 9.89 20.04 0.97
C PHE A 147 8.53 19.52 0.51
N TYR A 148 8.48 18.40 -0.20
CA TYR A 148 7.25 17.88 -0.80
C TYR A 148 6.85 16.48 -0.28
N THR A 149 7.75 15.77 0.40
CA THR A 149 7.49 14.44 0.98
C THR A 149 7.75 14.40 2.49
N ARG A 150 6.89 13.70 3.24
CA ARG A 150 7.09 13.32 4.63
C ARG A 150 6.60 11.89 4.83
N GLU A 151 7.36 10.95 4.31
CA GLU A 151 7.10 9.51 4.45
C GLU A 151 8.43 8.77 4.61
N SER A 152 8.35 7.57 5.19
CA SER A 152 9.48 6.64 5.32
C SER A 152 9.77 5.90 4.00
N GLY A 153 8.77 5.78 3.12
CA GLY A 153 8.87 5.14 1.81
C GLY A 153 9.16 6.11 0.66
N VAL A 154 9.02 5.62 -0.57
CA VAL A 154 9.24 6.38 -1.82
C VAL A 154 7.98 6.50 -2.70
N ARG A 155 6.80 6.21 -2.15
CA ARG A 155 5.55 6.17 -2.90
C ARG A 155 5.07 7.56 -3.33
N ASN A 156 4.96 8.48 -2.38
CA ASN A 156 4.64 9.88 -2.67
C ASN A 156 5.73 10.52 -3.53
N LEU A 157 7.01 10.17 -3.29
CA LEU A 157 8.10 10.61 -4.16
C LEU A 157 7.89 10.14 -5.61
N ASN A 158 7.56 8.86 -5.82
CA ASN A 158 7.27 8.32 -7.15
C ASN A 158 6.08 9.04 -7.80
N HIS A 159 4.98 9.24 -7.09
CA HIS A 159 3.82 9.97 -7.62
C HIS A 159 4.14 11.42 -7.99
N LEU A 160 5.01 12.09 -7.22
CA LEU A 160 5.48 13.44 -7.55
C LEU A 160 6.34 13.43 -8.82
N ILE A 161 7.24 12.45 -8.97
CA ILE A 161 8.06 12.27 -10.17
C ILE A 161 7.16 12.00 -11.39
N GLU A 162 6.22 11.06 -11.31
CA GLU A 162 5.24 10.78 -12.37
C GLU A 162 4.45 12.02 -12.78
N ARG A 163 4.10 12.87 -11.81
CA ARG A 163 3.39 14.13 -12.07
C ARG A 163 4.28 15.16 -12.76
N ILE A 164 5.56 15.25 -12.39
CA ILE A 164 6.55 16.09 -13.09
C ILE A 164 6.65 15.65 -14.54
N TYR A 165 6.87 14.34 -14.79
CA TYR A 165 6.99 13.79 -16.13
C TYR A 165 5.74 14.05 -16.97
N ARG A 166 4.54 13.80 -16.42
CA ARG A 166 3.27 14.08 -17.12
C ARG A 166 3.12 15.55 -17.49
N LYS A 167 3.48 16.48 -16.60
CA LYS A 167 3.40 17.91 -16.88
C LYS A 167 4.49 18.39 -17.85
N ALA A 168 5.69 17.83 -17.75
CA ALA A 168 6.77 18.12 -18.69
C ALA A 168 6.41 17.68 -20.12
N ALA A 169 5.84 16.49 -20.27
CA ALA A 169 5.34 16.00 -21.56
C ALA A 169 4.24 16.91 -22.14
N LEU A 170 3.26 17.32 -21.31
CA LEU A 170 2.22 18.26 -21.72
C LEU A 170 2.81 19.61 -22.17
N ASN A 171 3.75 20.16 -21.40
CA ASN A 171 4.38 21.45 -21.72
C ASN A 171 5.22 21.37 -22.99
N SER A 172 5.87 20.23 -23.27
CA SER A 172 6.62 20.02 -24.51
C SER A 172 5.72 20.02 -25.75
N ILE A 173 4.47 19.56 -25.61
CA ILE A 173 3.49 19.58 -26.72
C ILE A 173 2.92 20.99 -26.91
N LEU A 174 2.58 21.68 -25.82
CA LEU A 174 1.97 23.01 -25.87
C LEU A 174 2.95 24.11 -26.26
N ASN A 175 4.20 24.03 -25.78
CA ASN A 175 5.26 25.01 -26.01
C ASN A 175 6.54 24.27 -26.45
N PRO A 176 6.79 24.09 -27.75
CA PRO A 176 7.95 23.33 -28.27
C PRO A 176 9.31 24.00 -28.02
N VAL A 177 9.32 25.23 -27.50
CA VAL A 177 10.53 25.90 -27.03
C VAL A 177 10.66 25.59 -25.55
N ASN A 178 11.44 24.58 -25.14
CA ASN A 178 11.96 24.58 -23.78
C ASN A 178 13.20 23.73 -23.55
N GLU A 179 14.09 24.31 -22.73
CA GLU A 179 15.30 23.72 -22.17
C GLU A 179 14.98 22.44 -21.40
N LYS A 180 15.81 21.41 -21.62
CA LYS A 180 15.67 20.07 -21.03
C LYS A 180 15.92 20.02 -19.51
N ASN A 181 16.40 21.10 -18.91
CA ASN A 181 16.88 21.10 -17.52
C ASN A 181 15.82 21.69 -16.57
N LEU A 182 15.39 20.88 -15.60
CA LEU A 182 14.50 21.30 -14.54
C LEU A 182 15.30 21.96 -13.41
N THR A 183 15.09 23.26 -13.16
CA THR A 183 15.68 23.96 -12.00
C THR A 183 14.73 23.95 -10.80
N PRO A 184 15.24 24.13 -9.56
CA PRO A 184 14.41 24.22 -8.36
C PRO A 184 13.35 25.32 -8.41
N GLU A 185 13.59 26.45 -9.10
CA GLU A 185 12.58 27.52 -9.20
C GLU A 185 11.38 27.10 -10.05
N ARG A 186 11.61 26.41 -11.18
CA ARG A 186 10.55 25.89 -12.06
C ARG A 186 9.76 24.73 -11.43
N LEU A 187 10.27 24.12 -10.37
CA LEU A 187 9.60 23.02 -9.67
C LEU A 187 8.25 23.46 -9.08
N ALA A 188 8.18 24.69 -8.56
CA ALA A 188 6.96 25.25 -7.99
C ALA A 188 5.84 25.42 -9.03
N ASP A 189 6.18 25.74 -10.27
CA ASP A 189 5.20 25.87 -11.36
C ASP A 189 4.59 24.51 -11.75
N LEU A 190 5.39 23.44 -11.69
CA LEU A 190 4.93 22.08 -11.99
C LEU A 190 4.15 21.46 -10.83
N ILE A 191 4.65 21.55 -9.60
CA ILE A 191 4.13 20.79 -8.46
C ILE A 191 3.24 21.65 -7.55
N GLY A 192 3.31 22.97 -7.69
CA GLY A 192 2.65 23.93 -6.83
C GLY A 192 3.54 24.33 -5.63
N PRO A 193 2.96 25.06 -4.67
CA PRO A 193 3.70 25.58 -3.53
C PRO A 193 4.27 24.48 -2.66
N VAL A 194 5.33 24.83 -1.91
CA VAL A 194 5.99 23.93 -0.94
C VAL A 194 4.97 23.45 0.09
N LYS A 195 4.90 22.12 0.27
CA LYS A 195 3.96 21.49 1.23
C LYS A 195 4.50 21.49 2.66
N TYR A 196 5.80 21.28 2.83
CA TYR A 196 6.44 21.12 4.12
C TYR A 196 7.60 22.11 4.27
N PRO A 197 7.36 23.34 4.72
CA PRO A 197 8.44 24.31 4.95
C PRO A 197 9.33 23.86 6.13
N GLU A 198 10.64 24.16 6.05
CA GLU A 198 11.69 23.73 7.00
C GLU A 198 11.47 24.18 8.47
N ASN A 199 10.46 25.02 8.74
CA ASN A 199 10.13 25.52 10.08
C ASN A 199 8.62 25.40 10.39
N THR A 200 7.99 24.25 10.17
CA THR A 200 6.52 24.12 10.27
C THR A 200 5.95 24.41 11.67
N PHE A 201 6.71 24.16 12.74
CA PHE A 201 6.19 24.28 14.12
C PHE A 201 7.04 25.22 14.97
N TYR A 202 8.23 24.76 15.34
CA TYR A 202 9.22 25.55 16.07
C TYR A 202 10.49 25.46 15.22
N GLY A 203 11.10 26.60 14.88
CA GLY A 203 12.28 26.62 14.01
C GLY A 203 13.50 25.96 14.66
N LYS A 204 14.67 26.62 14.63
CA LYS A 204 15.90 26.02 15.19
C LYS A 204 15.90 25.87 16.73
N LYS A 205 15.03 26.58 17.44
CA LYS A 205 14.98 26.58 18.91
C LYS A 205 13.55 26.43 19.40
N THR A 206 13.30 25.42 20.24
CA THR A 206 12.00 25.26 20.90
C THR A 206 11.82 26.32 21.99
N PRO A 207 10.61 26.90 22.13
CA PRO A 207 10.31 27.81 23.23
C PRO A 207 10.25 27.04 24.55
N VAL A 208 10.36 27.78 25.67
CA VAL A 208 10.24 27.20 27.01
C VAL A 208 8.87 26.55 27.17
N GLY A 209 8.85 25.32 27.69
CA GLY A 209 7.64 24.51 27.82
C GLY A 209 7.34 23.63 26.61
N VAL A 210 8.17 23.66 25.56
CA VAL A 210 8.04 22.75 24.42
C VAL A 210 9.29 21.90 24.29
N THR A 211 9.10 20.58 24.18
CA THR A 211 10.18 19.63 23.91
C THR A 211 9.87 18.77 22.69
N THR A 212 10.92 18.43 21.94
CA THR A 212 10.80 17.50 20.82
C THR A 212 10.80 16.06 21.36
N GLY A 213 9.82 15.26 20.93
CA GLY A 213 9.71 13.83 21.21
C GLY A 213 9.78 13.02 19.91
N LEU A 214 10.29 11.81 19.99
CA LEU A 214 10.25 10.84 18.90
C LEU A 214 9.14 9.83 19.20
N ALA A 215 8.33 9.52 18.20
CA ALA A 215 7.27 8.54 18.27
C ALA A 215 7.43 7.51 17.14
N TRP A 216 6.92 6.31 17.38
CA TRP A 216 6.84 5.26 16.37
C TRP A 216 5.37 5.00 16.04
N THR A 217 5.05 4.94 14.74
CA THR A 217 3.75 4.55 14.23
C THR A 217 3.89 3.36 13.29
N ALA A 218 2.74 2.78 12.90
CA ALA A 218 2.71 1.69 11.94
C ALA A 218 3.32 2.06 10.57
N VAL A 219 3.32 3.34 10.21
CA VAL A 219 3.86 3.85 8.94
C VAL A 219 5.31 4.34 9.05
N GLY A 220 5.85 4.45 10.26
CA GLY A 220 7.27 4.77 10.51
C GLY A 220 7.49 5.65 11.73
N GLY A 221 8.68 6.27 11.78
CA GLY A 221 9.01 7.23 12.84
C GLY A 221 8.39 8.60 12.60
N ALA A 222 7.89 9.23 13.66
CA ALA A 222 7.38 10.60 13.65
C ALA A 222 8.06 11.46 14.71
N VAL A 223 8.19 12.75 14.42
CA VAL A 223 8.68 13.75 15.38
C VAL A 223 7.48 14.53 15.90
N LEU A 224 7.33 14.58 17.22
CA LEU A 224 6.26 15.28 17.92
C LEU A 224 6.81 16.42 18.76
N TYR A 225 5.97 17.41 19.02
CA TYR A 225 6.26 18.47 19.99
C TYR A 225 5.33 18.32 21.18
N VAL A 226 5.91 17.98 22.33
CA VAL A 226 5.17 17.91 23.60
C VAL A 226 5.19 19.29 24.23
N GLU A 227 4.01 19.83 24.47
CA GLU A 227 3.82 21.20 24.95
C GLU A 227 3.29 21.21 26.37
N CYS A 228 3.83 22.10 27.19
CA CYS A 228 3.54 22.22 28.59
C CYS A 228 3.34 23.70 28.92
N ARG A 229 2.18 24.05 29.46
CA ARG A 229 1.84 25.42 29.87
C ARG A 229 1.45 25.48 31.34
N PRO A 230 2.02 26.42 32.12
CA PRO A 230 1.57 26.67 33.48
C PRO A 230 0.20 27.36 33.45
N ARG A 231 -0.70 26.94 34.34
CA ARG A 231 -1.99 27.59 34.58
C ARG A 231 -2.08 28.01 36.06
N PRO A 232 -2.05 29.33 36.35
CA PRO A 232 -1.92 29.83 37.72
C PRO A 232 -3.23 29.86 38.54
N GLU A 233 -4.40 29.65 37.92
CA GLU A 233 -5.70 29.74 38.60
C GLU A 233 -6.29 28.35 38.94
N GLY A 234 -6.83 28.21 40.17
CA GLY A 234 -7.58 27.01 40.62
C GLY A 234 -6.75 25.91 41.28
N GLY A 235 -5.85 26.25 42.21
CA GLY A 235 -4.88 25.35 42.83
C GLY A 235 -5.41 24.02 43.38
N SER A 236 -5.00 22.92 42.74
CA SER A 236 -5.11 21.55 43.28
C SER A 236 -3.92 20.66 42.88
N GLY A 237 -2.86 21.22 42.26
CA GLY A 237 -1.69 20.44 41.82
C GLY A 237 -1.98 19.41 40.71
N GLN A 238 -3.14 19.46 40.07
CA GLN A 238 -3.55 18.48 39.06
C GLN A 238 -2.90 18.73 37.70
N LEU A 239 -2.56 17.64 37.02
CA LEU A 239 -2.09 17.59 35.64
C LEU A 239 -3.28 17.49 34.69
N LEU A 240 -3.45 18.46 33.80
CA LEU A 240 -4.41 18.37 32.70
C LEU A 240 -3.72 17.82 31.47
N LEU A 241 -4.24 16.72 30.94
CA LEU A 241 -3.69 15.99 29.81
C LEU A 241 -4.59 16.17 28.59
N THR A 242 -4.02 16.53 27.43
CA THR A 242 -4.75 16.61 26.16
C THR A 242 -4.00 15.95 25.00
N GLY A 243 -4.77 15.45 24.03
CA GLY A 243 -4.26 14.77 22.84
C GLY A 243 -4.52 13.27 22.82
N ASN A 244 -5.70 12.88 23.31
CA ASN A 244 -6.22 11.51 23.23
C ASN A 244 -5.26 10.43 23.77
N LEU A 245 -4.66 10.71 24.92
CA LEU A 245 -3.68 9.82 25.53
C LEU A 245 -4.35 8.56 26.09
N GLY A 246 -3.77 7.40 25.78
CA GLY A 246 -4.13 6.12 26.43
C GLY A 246 -3.68 6.06 27.89
N ASP A 247 -4.19 5.08 28.64
CA ASP A 247 -3.99 5.02 30.09
C ASP A 247 -2.53 4.86 30.51
N VAL A 248 -1.74 4.08 29.75
CA VAL A 248 -0.28 3.94 29.97
C VAL A 248 0.44 5.29 29.88
N MET A 249 0.01 6.16 28.96
CA MET A 249 0.62 7.48 28.78
C MET A 249 0.16 8.46 29.86
N LYS A 250 -1.07 8.31 30.39
CA LYS A 250 -1.53 9.08 31.54
C LYS A 250 -0.71 8.75 32.78
N GLU A 251 -0.53 7.46 33.07
CA GLU A 251 0.31 6.98 34.18
C GLU A 251 1.75 7.48 34.05
N SER A 252 2.34 7.36 32.85
CA SER A 252 3.70 7.88 32.58
C SER A 252 3.80 9.38 32.83
N SER A 253 2.75 10.14 32.53
CA SER A 253 2.72 11.60 32.72
C SER A 253 2.64 11.98 34.21
N GLU A 254 1.90 11.22 35.02
CA GLU A 254 1.84 11.39 36.47
C GLU A 254 3.17 11.05 37.16
N ILE A 255 3.84 9.99 36.71
CA ILE A 255 5.20 9.64 37.18
C ILE A 255 6.18 10.76 36.84
N ALA A 256 6.13 11.28 35.61
CA ALA A 256 6.97 12.39 35.18
C ALA A 256 6.75 13.66 36.03
N LEU A 257 5.50 13.96 36.39
CA LEU A 257 5.18 15.06 37.29
C LEU A 257 5.80 14.85 38.68
N THR A 258 5.66 13.65 39.25
CA THR A 258 6.21 13.30 40.57
C THR A 258 7.73 13.46 40.60
N VAL A 259 8.42 12.97 39.57
CA VAL A 259 9.88 13.12 39.42
C VAL A 259 10.27 14.60 39.28
N SER A 260 9.51 15.36 38.50
CA SER A 260 9.75 16.78 38.28
C SER A 260 9.59 17.59 39.57
N GLN A 261 8.58 17.30 40.39
CA GLN A 261 8.39 17.90 41.70
C GLN A 261 9.56 17.65 42.65
N SER A 262 10.01 16.39 42.74
CA SER A 262 11.18 16.01 43.54
C SER A 262 12.45 16.70 43.07
N PHE A 263 12.68 16.75 41.76
CA PHE A 263 13.84 17.41 41.17
C PHE A 263 13.84 18.92 41.42
N LEU A 264 12.69 19.57 41.27
CA LEU A 264 12.54 21.01 41.44
C LEU A 264 12.77 21.42 42.90
N LYS A 265 12.22 20.67 43.87
CA LYS A 265 12.46 20.91 45.31
C LYS A 265 13.93 20.82 45.69
N ARG A 266 14.68 19.89 45.08
CA ARG A 266 16.11 19.71 45.34
C ARG A 266 16.96 20.84 44.75
N LYS A 267 16.63 21.30 43.54
CA LYS A 267 17.46 22.25 42.78
C LYS A 267 17.07 23.72 43.02
N TYR A 268 15.79 23.98 43.25
CA TYR A 268 15.23 25.31 43.47
C TYR A 268 14.26 25.27 44.67
N PRO A 269 14.80 25.26 45.91
CA PRO A 269 13.98 25.14 47.13
C PRO A 269 12.97 26.28 47.31
N ASP A 270 13.27 27.48 46.77
CA ASP A 270 12.40 28.66 46.84
C ASP A 270 11.23 28.62 45.83
N ASN A 271 11.24 27.65 44.91
CA ASN A 271 10.23 27.54 43.87
C ASN A 271 9.12 26.55 44.27
N ASP A 272 8.03 27.11 44.78
CA ASP A 272 6.88 26.34 45.25
C ASP A 272 5.84 26.00 44.17
N PHE A 273 6.09 26.38 42.91
CA PHE A 273 5.08 26.36 41.85
C PHE A 273 4.47 24.96 41.65
N LEU A 274 5.30 23.91 41.67
CA LEU A 274 4.87 22.51 41.48
C LEU A 274 4.60 21.75 42.78
N VAL A 275 5.01 22.28 43.93
CA VAL A 275 5.08 21.54 45.20
C VAL A 275 3.94 21.91 46.16
N LEU A 276 3.42 23.15 46.11
CA LEU A 276 2.42 23.63 47.08
C LEU A 276 0.98 23.67 46.55
N ASN A 277 0.63 22.86 45.53
CA ASN A 277 -0.69 22.88 44.88
C ASN A 277 -1.12 24.27 44.35
N LYS A 278 -0.19 25.22 44.24
CA LYS A 278 -0.45 26.61 43.83
C LYS A 278 -0.64 26.75 42.32
N GLY A 279 -0.02 25.88 41.52
CA GLY A 279 -0.12 25.87 40.06
C GLY A 279 -0.73 24.58 39.50
N ARG A 280 -1.38 24.68 38.34
CA ARG A 280 -1.73 23.54 37.48
C ARG A 280 -0.82 23.52 36.25
N ILE A 281 -0.54 22.33 35.73
CA ILE A 281 0.14 22.18 34.44
C ILE A 281 -0.87 21.64 33.44
N HIS A 282 -0.89 22.23 32.24
CA HIS A 282 -1.52 21.62 31.08
C HIS A 282 -0.43 21.05 30.18
N LEU A 283 -0.40 19.72 30.07
CA LEU A 283 0.47 18.98 29.16
C LEU A 283 -0.36 18.53 27.94
N HIS A 284 0.07 18.96 26.77
CA HIS A 284 -0.46 18.50 25.49
C HIS A 284 0.57 17.61 24.80
N VAL A 285 0.13 16.40 24.45
CA VAL A 285 0.90 15.47 23.63
C VAL A 285 0.10 15.26 22.34
N PRO A 286 0.58 15.71 21.18
CA PRO A 286 -0.14 15.51 19.93
C PRO A 286 -0.29 14.02 19.60
N GLU A 287 -1.44 13.65 19.05
CA GLU A 287 -1.64 12.30 18.50
C GLU A 287 -0.88 12.17 17.19
N VAL A 288 -0.21 11.04 16.99
CA VAL A 288 0.39 10.73 15.69
C VAL A 288 -0.66 10.06 14.83
N ILE A 289 -1.11 10.76 13.79
CA ILE A 289 -1.93 10.18 12.71
C ILE A 289 -1.02 9.48 11.72
#